data_AF-A0A2A8S7G9-F1
#
_entry.id   AF-A0A2A8S7G9-F1
#
_cell.length_a   1.000
_cell.length_b   1.000
_cell.length_c   1.000
_cell.angle_alpha   90.00
_cell.angle_beta   90.00
_cell.angle_gamma   90.00
#
_symmetry.space_group_name_H-M   'P 1'
#
loop_
_entity.id
_entity.type
_entity.pdbx_description
1 polymer ?
#
loop_
_entity_poly.entity_id
_entity_poly.type
_entity_poly.pdbx_seq_one_letter_code
_entity_poly.pdbx_strand_id
1 'polypeptide(L)'
;NDYRALPTQSSQSIMKNVFQNWKSFFASLKDYKKNPNKYTGKPRIPKYIRSSEKEILYTNQDCVIKNDKFLKFPKTKLQLNIGKLGFTEGKLKQVRVIPKYNEYVVELVIDVPSEQQSVEENGRYMSIDLGIDNLATIVTNTGMKPVLVKGKHVKSINQYYNKMKSHFTSVLRKGKQTNEGPFTSKRIEKLHQNRYLKIKDIFHKASHHIVKLAQEEKVCKIVI
;
A
#
# COMPACT_ATOMS: atom_id res chain seq x y z
N ASN A 1 13.65 -0.56 -29.38
CA ASN A 1 12.55 -1.55 -29.48
C ASN A 1 12.26 -2.05 -28.07
N ASP A 2 11.53 -1.23 -27.31
CA ASP A 2 11.59 -1.22 -25.83
C ASP A 2 10.93 -2.45 -25.21
N TYR A 3 9.95 -3.04 -25.90
CA TYR A 3 9.31 -4.29 -25.50
C TYR A 3 10.31 -5.45 -25.36
N ARG A 4 11.32 -5.52 -26.25
CA ARG A 4 12.37 -6.56 -26.23
C ARG A 4 13.51 -6.23 -25.27
N ALA A 5 13.64 -4.97 -24.86
CA ALA A 5 14.65 -4.53 -23.91
C ALA A 5 14.35 -5.03 -22.49
N LEU A 6 13.08 -5.19 -22.13
CA LEU A 6 12.65 -5.77 -20.84
C LEU A 6 12.59 -7.31 -20.88
N PRO A 7 12.59 -7.99 -19.71
CA PRO A 7 12.20 -9.39 -19.63
C PRO A 7 10.79 -9.59 -20.18
N THR A 8 10.57 -10.68 -20.92
CA THR A 8 9.31 -10.95 -21.63
C THR A 8 8.10 -10.87 -20.71
N GLN A 9 8.19 -11.45 -19.51
CA GLN A 9 7.10 -11.45 -18.54
C GLN A 9 6.78 -10.05 -18.01
N SER A 10 7.79 -9.22 -17.77
CA SER A 10 7.61 -7.81 -17.41
C SER A 10 6.90 -7.04 -18.53
N SER A 11 7.31 -7.22 -19.78
CA SER A 11 6.66 -6.60 -20.95
C SER A 11 5.19 -7.02 -21.08
N GLN A 12 4.91 -8.31 -20.90
CA GLN A 12 3.53 -8.84 -20.89
C GLN A 12 2.70 -8.27 -19.73
N SER A 13 3.29 -8.11 -18.54
CA SER A 13 2.62 -7.52 -17.39
C SER A 13 2.20 -6.07 -17.64
N ILE A 14 3.07 -5.26 -18.27
CA ILE A 14 2.75 -3.89 -18.67
C ILE A 14 1.55 -3.89 -19.62
N MET A 15 1.54 -4.76 -20.63
CA MET A 15 0.40 -4.89 -21.56
C MET A 15 -0.88 -5.30 -20.84
N LYS A 16 -0.83 -6.28 -19.94
CA LYS A 16 -1.97 -6.70 -19.11
C LYS A 16 -2.54 -5.55 -18.29
N ASN A 17 -1.69 -4.72 -17.69
CA ASN A 17 -2.12 -3.53 -16.95
C ASN A 17 -2.84 -2.53 -17.86
N VAL A 18 -2.33 -2.29 -19.06
CA VAL A 18 -2.99 -1.42 -20.05
C VAL A 18 -4.38 -1.96 -20.42
N PHE A 19 -4.48 -3.25 -20.76
CA PHE A 19 -5.77 -3.88 -21.06
C PHE A 19 -6.75 -3.80 -19.89
N GLN A 20 -6.27 -4.04 -18.66
CA GLN A 20 -7.09 -3.93 -17.47
C GLN A 20 -7.60 -2.50 -17.25
N ASN A 21 -6.77 -1.48 -17.46
CA ASN A 21 -7.18 -0.07 -17.34
C ASN A 21 -8.28 0.29 -18.34
N TRP A 22 -8.17 -0.19 -19.58
CA TRP A 22 -9.21 -0.01 -20.60
C TRP A 22 -10.50 -0.75 -20.25
N LYS A 23 -10.41 -2.02 -19.83
CA LYS A 23 -11.56 -2.81 -19.38
C LYS A 23 -12.29 -2.12 -18.23
N SER A 24 -11.55 -1.64 -17.24
CA SER A 24 -12.09 -0.88 -16.11
C SER A 24 -12.74 0.43 -16.56
N PHE A 25 -12.12 1.19 -17.47
CA PHE A 25 -12.70 2.42 -18.01
C PHE A 25 -14.06 2.18 -18.67
N PHE A 26 -14.18 1.18 -19.54
CA PHE A 26 -15.46 0.86 -20.19
C PHE A 26 -16.51 0.35 -19.21
N ALA A 27 -16.11 -0.45 -18.21
CA ALA A 27 -17.00 -0.89 -17.15
C ALA A 27 -17.54 0.31 -16.34
N SER A 28 -16.66 1.22 -15.91
CA SER A 28 -17.05 2.44 -15.21
C SER A 28 -17.92 3.36 -16.07
N LEU A 29 -17.64 3.47 -17.37
CA LEU A 29 -18.46 4.28 -18.28
C LEU A 29 -19.88 3.69 -18.43
N LYS A 30 -20.01 2.37 -18.50
CA LYS A 30 -21.30 1.68 -18.55
C LYS A 30 -22.09 1.87 -17.26
N ASP A 31 -21.44 1.75 -16.12
CA ASP A 31 -22.08 1.96 -14.81
C ASP A 31 -22.45 3.43 -14.59
N TYR A 32 -21.57 4.37 -14.96
CA TYR A 32 -21.85 5.81 -14.91
C TYR A 32 -23.11 6.21 -15.68
N LYS A 33 -23.34 5.63 -16.87
CA LYS A 33 -24.56 5.87 -17.66
C LYS A 33 -25.84 5.49 -16.91
N LYS A 34 -25.79 4.48 -16.05
CA LYS A 34 -26.93 3.99 -15.26
C LYS A 34 -27.02 4.70 -13.90
N ASN A 35 -25.86 5.01 -13.30
CA ASN A 35 -25.71 5.45 -11.93
C ASN A 35 -24.82 6.70 -11.83
N PRO A 36 -25.17 7.83 -12.46
CA PRO A 36 -24.28 9.00 -12.52
C PRO A 36 -23.92 9.54 -11.13
N ASN A 37 -24.84 9.45 -10.16
CA ASN A 37 -24.66 9.94 -8.79
C ASN A 37 -23.60 9.17 -7.98
N LYS A 38 -23.19 7.97 -8.42
CA LYS A 38 -22.10 7.21 -7.77
C LYS A 38 -20.72 7.81 -8.07
N TYR A 39 -20.63 8.77 -8.99
CA TYR A 39 -19.37 9.31 -9.49
C TYR A 39 -19.32 10.81 -9.27
N THR A 40 -18.14 11.33 -8.93
CA THR A 40 -17.89 12.79 -8.86
C THR A 40 -17.81 13.46 -10.23
N GLY A 41 -17.84 12.66 -11.31
CA GLY A 41 -17.85 13.12 -12.69
C GLY A 41 -17.73 11.96 -13.67
N LYS A 42 -17.86 12.26 -14.96
CA LYS A 42 -17.76 11.26 -16.02
C LYS A 42 -16.37 10.57 -15.99
N PRO A 43 -16.31 9.22 -16.06
CA PRO A 43 -15.06 8.49 -16.18
C PRO A 43 -14.20 9.01 -17.34
N ARG A 44 -12.90 9.15 -17.11
CA ARG A 44 -11.93 9.68 -18.09
C ARG A 44 -11.10 8.56 -18.69
N ILE A 45 -10.72 8.74 -19.95
CA ILE A 45 -9.88 7.80 -20.69
C ILE A 45 -8.50 7.65 -19.99
N PRO A 46 -7.95 6.43 -19.90
CA PRO A 46 -6.59 6.21 -19.41
C PRO A 46 -5.57 7.02 -20.22
N LYS A 47 -4.62 7.68 -19.53
CA LYS A 47 -3.59 8.50 -20.17
C LYS A 47 -2.24 7.81 -20.18
N TYR A 48 -1.39 8.20 -21.11
CA TYR A 48 0.02 7.83 -21.10
C TYR A 48 0.73 8.36 -19.85
N ILE A 49 1.73 7.61 -19.40
CA ILE A 49 2.59 8.04 -18.31
C ILE A 49 3.46 9.22 -18.75
N ARG A 50 3.60 10.20 -17.86
CA ARG A 50 4.50 11.36 -18.06
C ARG A 50 5.78 11.27 -17.23
N SER A 51 5.79 10.40 -16.22
CA SER A 51 6.98 10.11 -15.41
C SER A 51 7.98 9.30 -16.20
N SER A 52 9.27 9.59 -16.01
CA SER A 52 10.39 8.81 -16.55
C SER A 52 10.54 7.45 -15.86
N GLU A 53 10.03 7.33 -14.63
CA GLU A 53 10.08 6.11 -13.83
C GLU A 53 8.66 5.59 -13.57
N LYS A 54 8.50 4.27 -13.58
CA LYS A 54 7.24 3.58 -13.26
C LYS A 54 7.53 2.33 -12.42
N GLU A 55 6.54 1.94 -11.63
CA GLU A 55 6.51 0.60 -11.05
C GLU A 55 6.71 -0.49 -12.13
N ILE A 56 7.60 -1.43 -11.84
CA ILE A 56 7.81 -2.63 -12.65
C ILE A 56 7.48 -3.87 -11.82
N LEU A 57 6.77 -4.79 -12.47
CA LEU A 57 6.40 -6.08 -11.93
C LEU A 57 7.28 -7.16 -12.57
N TYR A 58 7.94 -7.94 -11.74
CA TYR A 58 8.66 -9.16 -12.12
C TYR A 58 7.93 -10.37 -11.56
N THR A 59 7.91 -11.45 -12.33
CA THR A 59 7.33 -12.71 -11.88
C THR A 59 8.38 -13.56 -11.18
N ASN A 60 7.97 -14.64 -10.54
CA ASN A 60 8.87 -15.66 -10.01
C ASN A 60 9.64 -16.46 -11.07
N GLN A 61 9.33 -16.27 -12.36
CA GLN A 61 10.15 -16.78 -13.47
C GLN A 61 11.34 -15.86 -13.76
N ASP A 62 11.18 -14.56 -13.49
CA ASP A 62 12.23 -13.55 -13.73
C ASP A 62 13.15 -13.39 -12.52
N CYS A 63 12.57 -13.50 -11.32
CA CYS A 63 13.26 -13.25 -10.06
C CYS A 63 13.29 -14.51 -9.19
N VAL A 64 14.42 -14.75 -8.52
CA VAL A 64 14.63 -15.91 -7.65
C VAL A 64 15.33 -15.46 -6.36
N ILE A 65 14.90 -16.00 -5.22
CA ILE A 65 15.62 -15.88 -3.95
C ILE A 65 16.70 -16.97 -3.90
N LYS A 66 17.94 -16.57 -3.63
CA LYS A 66 19.12 -17.42 -3.54
C LYS A 66 19.68 -17.40 -2.13
N ASN A 67 20.13 -18.57 -1.66
CA ASN A 67 20.78 -18.76 -0.37
C ASN A 67 19.99 -18.11 0.78
N ASP A 68 18.65 -18.13 0.67
CA ASP A 68 17.68 -17.58 1.64
C ASP A 68 17.96 -16.13 2.08
N LYS A 69 18.66 -15.34 1.24
CA LYS A 69 19.15 -14.01 1.61
C LYS A 69 19.23 -13.03 0.45
N PHE A 70 19.35 -13.52 -0.78
CA PHE A 70 19.64 -12.68 -1.93
C PHE A 70 18.57 -12.78 -3.01
N LEU A 71 17.98 -11.65 -3.38
CA LEU A 71 17.08 -11.57 -4.52
C LEU A 71 17.89 -11.31 -5.80
N LYS A 72 17.77 -12.20 -6.78
CA LYS A 72 18.34 -12.03 -8.12
C LYS A 72 17.27 -11.49 -9.08
N PHE A 73 17.60 -10.41 -9.80
CA PHE A 73 16.78 -9.85 -10.88
C PHE A 73 17.15 -10.44 -12.25
N PRO A 74 16.24 -10.40 -13.24
CA PRO A 74 16.53 -10.86 -14.60
C PRO A 74 17.53 -9.94 -15.29
N LYS A 75 18.22 -10.45 -16.33
CA LYS A 75 19.18 -9.72 -17.18
C LYS A 75 20.37 -9.09 -16.44
N THR A 76 20.60 -9.43 -15.17
CA THR A 76 21.76 -8.97 -14.40
C THR A 76 22.37 -10.07 -13.54
N LYS A 77 23.66 -9.94 -13.23
CA LYS A 77 24.37 -10.78 -12.24
C LYS A 77 24.25 -10.21 -10.82
N LEU A 78 23.80 -8.97 -10.67
CA LEU A 78 23.65 -8.31 -9.37
C LEU A 78 22.60 -9.03 -8.52
N GLN A 79 22.86 -9.03 -7.22
CA GLN A 79 21.99 -9.64 -6.22
C GLN A 79 21.70 -8.60 -5.13
N LEU A 80 20.43 -8.45 -4.79
CA LEU A 80 19.98 -7.58 -3.70
C LEU A 80 19.94 -8.40 -2.42
N ASN A 81 20.69 -8.01 -1.40
CA ASN A 81 20.61 -8.62 -0.08
C ASN A 81 19.29 -8.21 0.59
N ILE A 82 18.37 -9.16 0.72
CA ILE A 82 17.06 -8.99 1.36
C ILE A 82 17.04 -9.51 2.81
N GLY A 83 18.19 -9.98 3.32
CA GLY A 83 18.36 -10.39 4.70
C GLY A 83 17.35 -11.46 5.11
N LYS A 84 16.71 -11.26 6.27
CA LYS A 84 15.75 -12.22 6.84
C LYS A 84 14.51 -12.46 5.97
N LEU A 85 14.20 -11.57 5.03
CA LEU A 85 13.06 -11.75 4.12
C LEU A 85 13.26 -12.91 3.14
N GLY A 86 14.50 -13.36 2.95
CA GLY A 86 14.79 -14.53 2.12
C GLY A 86 14.43 -15.85 2.80
N PHE A 87 14.33 -15.88 4.14
CA PHE A 87 13.78 -17.00 4.89
C PHE A 87 12.26 -16.91 4.84
N THR A 88 11.68 -17.45 3.78
CA THR A 88 10.23 -17.47 3.62
C THR A 88 9.71 -18.89 3.60
N GLU A 89 8.65 -19.14 4.36
CA GLU A 89 7.91 -20.41 4.37
C GLU A 89 7.01 -20.58 3.12
N GLY A 90 6.98 -19.57 2.24
CA GLY A 90 6.12 -19.52 1.07
C GLY A 90 6.85 -19.51 -0.27
N LYS A 91 6.08 -19.57 -1.36
CA LYS A 91 6.59 -19.50 -2.73
C LYS A 91 6.58 -18.05 -3.20
N LEU A 92 7.72 -17.53 -3.64
CA LEU A 92 7.78 -16.25 -4.34
C LEU A 92 6.85 -16.30 -5.57
N LYS A 93 5.98 -15.30 -5.71
CA LYS A 93 5.10 -15.13 -6.89
C LYS A 93 5.50 -13.95 -7.73
N GLN A 94 5.82 -12.84 -7.07
CA GLN A 94 6.03 -11.57 -7.74
C GLN A 94 7.00 -10.69 -6.94
N VAL A 95 7.77 -9.88 -7.67
CA VAL A 95 8.56 -8.79 -7.12
C VAL A 95 8.08 -7.50 -7.75
N ARG A 96 7.78 -6.48 -6.94
CA ARG A 96 7.48 -5.12 -7.42
C ARG A 96 8.65 -4.21 -7.11
N VAL A 97 9.09 -3.44 -8.09
CA VAL A 97 10.06 -2.37 -7.90
C VAL A 97 9.33 -1.05 -8.11
N ILE A 98 9.16 -0.29 -7.04
CA ILE A 98 8.33 0.92 -7.00
C ILE A 98 9.23 2.13 -6.76
N PRO A 99 9.35 3.08 -7.70
CA PRO A 99 10.01 4.35 -7.44
C PRO A 99 9.18 5.15 -6.44
N LYS A 100 9.73 5.43 -5.25
CA LYS A 100 9.03 6.11 -4.16
C LYS A 100 10.02 6.85 -3.27
N TYR A 101 9.70 8.10 -2.91
CA TYR A 101 10.50 8.90 -1.97
C TYR A 101 11.97 9.11 -2.41
N ASN A 102 12.20 9.25 -3.72
CA ASN A 102 13.56 9.35 -4.30
C ASN A 102 14.43 8.10 -4.03
N GLU A 103 13.79 6.96 -3.81
CA GLU A 103 14.38 5.64 -3.61
C GLU A 103 13.57 4.60 -4.41
N TYR A 104 14.05 3.36 -4.46
CA TYR A 104 13.30 2.23 -5.00
C TYR A 104 12.88 1.29 -3.88
N VAL A 105 11.58 1.09 -3.73
CA VAL A 105 11.02 0.10 -2.80
C VAL A 105 10.84 -1.21 -3.53
N VAL A 106 11.50 -2.26 -3.05
CA VAL A 106 11.34 -3.62 -3.56
C VAL A 106 10.39 -4.38 -2.66
N GLU A 107 9.21 -4.74 -3.19
CA GLU A 107 8.22 -5.54 -2.49
C GLU A 107 8.22 -6.97 -3.02
N LEU A 108 8.23 -7.93 -2.09
CA LEU A 108 8.16 -9.36 -2.36
C LEU A 108 6.73 -9.83 -2.08
N VAL A 109 6.08 -10.43 -3.07
CA VAL A 109 4.78 -11.10 -2.91
C VAL A 109 5.03 -12.59 -2.82
N ILE A 110 4.75 -13.13 -1.64
CA ILE A 110 5.02 -14.52 -1.30
C ILE A 110 3.68 -15.17 -0.97
N ASP A 111 3.43 -16.28 -1.63
CA ASP A 111 2.29 -17.16 -1.38
C ASP A 111 2.66 -18.12 -0.25
N VAL A 112 2.15 -17.83 0.94
CA VAL A 112 2.38 -18.62 2.15
C VAL A 112 1.17 -19.54 2.32
N PRO A 113 1.38 -20.87 2.36
CA PRO A 113 0.30 -21.79 2.71
C PRO A 113 -0.24 -21.42 4.09
N SER A 114 -1.51 -21.06 4.17
CA SER A 114 -2.20 -20.81 5.42
C SER A 114 -3.38 -21.76 5.53
N GLU A 115 -3.44 -22.52 6.61
CA GLU A 115 -4.66 -23.22 6.98
C GLU A 115 -5.67 -22.15 7.44
N GLN A 116 -6.76 -21.99 6.69
CA GLN A 116 -7.89 -21.21 7.19
C GLN A 116 -8.54 -22.01 8.30
N GLN A 117 -8.23 -21.65 9.55
CA GLN A 117 -8.99 -22.17 10.68
C GLN A 117 -10.39 -21.57 10.59
N SER A 118 -11.38 -22.42 10.26
CA SER A 118 -12.78 -22.05 10.41
C SER A 118 -13.05 -21.84 11.89
N VAL A 119 -13.30 -20.61 12.30
CA VAL A 119 -13.76 -20.33 13.66
C VAL A 119 -15.22 -20.71 13.74
N GLU A 120 -15.56 -21.65 14.62
CA GLU A 120 -16.94 -22.03 14.85
C GLU A 120 -17.75 -20.84 15.38
N GLU A 121 -19.00 -20.75 14.95
CA GLU A 121 -19.93 -19.74 15.46
C GLU A 121 -20.24 -20.06 16.93
N ASN A 122 -19.73 -19.22 17.83
CA ASN A 122 -19.87 -19.38 19.27
C ASN A 122 -20.69 -18.24 19.91
N GLY A 123 -21.31 -17.39 19.08
CA GLY A 123 -22.11 -16.25 19.52
C GLY A 123 -21.31 -15.11 20.15
N ARG A 124 -19.96 -15.14 20.11
CA ARG A 124 -19.10 -14.08 20.66
C ARG A 124 -18.68 -13.13 19.55
N TYR A 125 -19.14 -11.89 19.66
CA TYR A 125 -18.96 -10.86 18.64
C TYR A 125 -18.15 -9.69 19.18
N MET A 126 -17.32 -9.11 18.32
CA MET A 126 -16.63 -7.85 18.54
C MET A 126 -17.11 -6.83 17.51
N SER A 127 -17.50 -5.64 17.98
CA SER A 127 -17.80 -4.51 17.11
C SER A 127 -16.69 -3.47 17.23
N ILE A 128 -16.29 -2.92 16.10
CA ILE A 128 -15.24 -1.90 15.99
C ILE A 128 -15.78 -0.69 15.25
N ASP A 129 -15.92 0.43 15.95
CA ASP A 129 -16.20 1.72 15.34
C ASP A 129 -14.89 2.47 15.08
N LEU A 130 -14.60 2.78 13.81
CA LEU A 130 -13.37 3.47 13.41
C LEU A 130 -13.55 4.98 13.45
N GLY A 131 -12.63 5.68 14.12
CA GLY A 131 -12.71 7.13 14.30
C GLY A 131 -11.37 7.85 14.14
N ILE A 132 -11.38 9.15 14.43
CA ILE A 132 -10.19 10.02 14.30
C ILE A 132 -9.53 10.24 15.66
N ASP A 133 -10.27 10.71 16.66
CA ASP A 133 -9.71 11.00 17.99
C ASP A 133 -9.55 9.71 18.82
N ASN A 134 -10.55 8.82 18.73
CA ASN A 134 -10.44 7.40 19.05
C ASN A 134 -10.30 6.67 17.71
N LEU A 135 -9.12 6.12 17.43
CA LEU A 135 -8.83 5.43 16.18
C LEU A 135 -9.75 4.22 15.98
N ALA A 136 -10.02 3.50 17.06
CA ALA A 136 -10.97 2.40 17.12
C ALA A 136 -11.62 2.37 18.50
N THR A 137 -12.94 2.27 18.52
CA THR A 137 -13.75 1.98 19.70
C THR A 137 -14.20 0.53 19.61
N ILE A 138 -13.79 -0.28 20.57
CA ILE A 138 -13.99 -1.74 20.53
C ILE A 138 -14.93 -2.12 21.66
N VAL A 139 -15.99 -2.84 21.31
CA VAL A 139 -16.96 -3.40 22.25
C VAL A 139 -17.22 -4.86 21.91
N THR A 140 -17.51 -5.68 22.92
CA THR A 140 -17.88 -7.08 22.73
C THR A 140 -19.18 -7.38 23.47
N ASN A 141 -19.87 -8.44 23.05
CA ASN A 141 -21.02 -8.97 23.79
C ASN A 141 -20.63 -9.94 24.93
N THR A 142 -19.33 -10.09 25.20
CA THR A 142 -18.78 -10.96 26.26
C THR A 142 -18.75 -10.30 27.65
N GLY A 143 -19.10 -9.01 27.74
CA GLY A 143 -19.02 -8.22 28.97
C GLY A 143 -17.63 -7.64 29.25
N MET A 144 -16.68 -7.78 28.30
CA MET A 144 -15.38 -7.11 28.36
C MET A 144 -15.57 -5.58 28.40
N LYS A 145 -14.73 -4.90 29.19
CA LYS A 145 -14.73 -3.44 29.23
C LYS A 145 -14.42 -2.87 27.84
N PRO A 146 -15.17 -1.86 27.37
CA PRO A 146 -14.88 -1.20 26.10
C PRO A 146 -13.43 -0.70 26.03
N VAL A 147 -12.79 -0.92 24.89
CA VAL A 147 -11.39 -0.50 24.65
C VAL A 147 -11.36 0.64 23.63
N LEU A 148 -10.62 1.70 23.97
CA LEU A 148 -10.40 2.83 23.07
C LEU A 148 -8.94 2.85 22.60
N VAL A 149 -8.74 2.70 21.29
CA VAL A 149 -7.44 2.90 20.67
C VAL A 149 -7.26 4.39 20.40
N LYS A 150 -6.26 5.03 21.03
CA LYS A 150 -6.06 6.48 20.92
C LYS A 150 -5.61 6.90 19.51
N GLY A 151 -6.39 7.76 18.85
CA GLY A 151 -6.10 8.27 17.49
C GLY A 151 -5.43 9.65 17.46
N LYS A 152 -5.48 10.42 18.56
CA LYS A 152 -4.86 11.77 18.66
C LYS A 152 -3.37 11.81 18.27
N HIS A 153 -2.63 10.73 18.46
CA HIS A 153 -1.23 10.64 18.04
C HIS A 153 -1.08 10.68 16.50
N VAL A 154 -1.93 9.96 15.77
CA VAL A 154 -1.99 10.00 14.29
C VAL A 154 -2.31 11.42 13.81
N LYS A 155 -3.26 12.09 14.47
CA LYS A 155 -3.65 13.48 14.19
C LYS A 155 -2.47 14.45 14.37
N SER A 156 -1.70 14.31 15.45
CA SER A 156 -0.50 15.12 15.70
C SER A 156 0.57 14.92 14.61
N ILE A 157 0.83 13.66 14.20
CA ILE A 157 1.75 13.37 13.09
C ILE A 157 1.27 14.03 11.78
N ASN A 158 -0.02 13.94 11.50
CA ASN A 158 -0.59 14.53 10.29
C ASN A 158 -0.56 16.07 10.32
N GLN A 159 -0.79 16.67 11.48
CA GLN A 159 -0.70 18.13 11.69
C GLN A 159 0.74 18.62 11.48
N TYR A 160 1.73 17.96 12.10
CA TYR A 160 3.15 18.28 11.89
C TYR A 160 3.52 18.19 10.42
N TYR A 161 3.11 17.11 9.75
CA TYR A 161 3.34 16.94 8.32
C TYR A 161 2.76 18.09 7.49
N ASN A 162 1.50 18.48 7.72
CA ASN A 162 0.87 19.56 6.97
C ASN A 162 1.59 20.89 7.20
N LYS A 163 1.97 21.19 8.46
CA LYS A 163 2.74 22.39 8.82
C LYS A 163 4.08 22.43 8.08
N MET A 164 4.85 21.35 8.15
CA MET A 164 6.18 21.29 7.52
C MET A 164 6.10 21.25 6.00
N LYS A 165 5.10 20.58 5.42
CA LYS A 165 4.87 20.55 3.97
C LYS A 165 4.58 21.96 3.47
N SER A 166 3.70 22.70 4.13
CA SER A 166 3.39 24.08 3.78
C SER A 166 4.64 24.97 3.83
N HIS A 167 5.40 24.90 4.93
CA HIS A 167 6.64 25.67 5.08
C HIS A 167 7.68 25.35 3.98
N PHE A 168 8.00 24.08 3.76
CA PHE A 168 8.98 23.69 2.73
C PHE A 168 8.50 24.00 1.32
N THR A 169 7.20 23.87 1.05
CA THR A 169 6.63 24.24 -0.26
C THR A 169 6.74 25.74 -0.47
N SER A 170 6.43 26.57 0.53
CA SER A 170 6.59 28.02 0.46
C SER A 170 8.03 28.43 0.14
N VAL A 171 9.00 27.86 0.85
CA VAL A 171 10.43 28.09 0.57
C VAL A 171 10.81 27.64 -0.84
N LEU A 172 10.38 26.44 -1.26
CA LEU A 172 10.69 25.88 -2.58
C LEU A 172 10.10 26.70 -3.74
N ARG A 173 8.92 27.31 -3.52
CA ARG A 173 8.16 28.07 -4.52
C ARG A 173 8.38 29.57 -4.45
N LYS A 174 9.19 30.07 -3.51
CA LYS A 174 9.47 31.50 -3.36
C LYS A 174 10.02 32.07 -4.67
N GLY A 175 9.32 33.07 -5.22
CA GLY A 175 9.70 33.75 -6.46
C GLY A 175 9.42 32.97 -7.75
N LYS A 176 8.74 31.81 -7.70
CA LYS A 176 8.43 30.99 -8.88
C LYS A 176 6.97 31.13 -9.30
N GLN A 177 6.73 31.21 -10.60
CA GLN A 177 5.36 31.18 -11.14
C GLN A 177 4.72 29.79 -11.03
N THR A 178 3.40 29.69 -11.20
CA THR A 178 2.66 28.43 -11.01
C THR A 178 3.20 27.27 -11.85
N ASN A 179 3.68 27.51 -13.07
CA ASN A 179 4.19 26.44 -13.96
C ASN A 179 5.72 26.32 -13.97
N GLU A 180 6.40 26.98 -13.05
CA GLU A 180 7.85 27.09 -13.05
C GLU A 180 8.51 26.25 -11.96
N GLY A 181 9.60 25.57 -12.32
CA GLY A 181 10.45 24.86 -11.37
C GLY A 181 9.81 23.65 -10.68
N PRO A 182 10.57 22.94 -9.84
CA PRO A 182 10.09 21.74 -9.18
C PRO A 182 9.03 22.05 -8.11
N PHE A 183 8.11 21.12 -7.92
CA PHE A 183 7.10 21.14 -6.85
C PHE A 183 7.44 20.24 -5.67
N THR A 184 8.50 19.45 -5.81
CA THR A 184 9.01 18.59 -4.75
C THR A 184 10.50 18.83 -4.55
N SER A 185 11.01 18.40 -3.40
CA SER A 185 12.43 18.41 -3.05
C SER A 185 12.75 17.17 -2.24
N LYS A 186 14.03 16.78 -2.14
CA LYS A 186 14.46 15.65 -1.30
C LYS A 186 13.95 15.76 0.14
N ARG A 187 13.86 16.98 0.68
CA ARG A 187 13.34 17.24 2.03
C ARG A 187 11.83 17.00 2.14
N ILE A 188 11.07 17.37 1.11
CA ILE A 188 9.62 17.10 1.02
C ILE A 188 9.36 15.60 0.84
N GLU A 189 10.12 14.92 -0.01
CA GLU A 189 10.04 13.46 -0.18
C GLU A 189 10.34 12.72 1.13
N LYS A 190 11.37 13.13 1.86
CA LYS A 190 11.67 12.55 3.18
C LYS A 190 10.55 12.78 4.18
N LEU A 191 9.91 13.95 4.14
CA LEU A 191 8.75 14.26 4.97
C LEU A 191 7.56 13.33 4.63
N HIS A 192 7.32 13.05 3.35
CA HIS A 192 6.31 12.08 2.92
C HIS A 192 6.62 10.66 3.42
N GLN A 193 7.87 10.21 3.28
CA GLN A 193 8.34 8.90 3.74
C GLN A 193 8.13 8.75 5.25
N ASN A 194 8.60 9.73 6.03
CA ASN A 194 8.51 9.72 7.49
C ASN A 194 7.05 9.67 7.98
N ARG A 195 6.15 10.45 7.36
CA ARG A 195 4.72 10.38 7.70
C ARG A 195 4.16 8.99 7.40
N TYR A 196 4.43 8.46 6.21
CA TYR A 196 3.92 7.16 5.80
C TYR A 196 4.38 6.05 6.74
N LEU A 197 5.67 5.98 7.07
CA LEU A 197 6.23 4.96 7.95
C LEU A 197 5.64 5.03 9.37
N LYS A 198 5.53 6.24 9.95
CA LYS A 198 4.94 6.43 11.29
C LYS A 198 3.47 5.99 11.33
N ILE A 199 2.67 6.42 10.34
CA ILE A 199 1.27 6.04 10.27
C ILE A 199 1.15 4.53 10.07
N LYS A 200 1.89 3.94 9.13
CA LYS A 200 1.88 2.49 8.88
C LYS A 200 2.18 1.67 10.14
N ASP A 201 3.21 2.06 10.89
CA ASP A 201 3.59 1.42 12.15
C ASP A 201 2.46 1.48 13.20
N ILE A 202 1.86 2.65 13.41
CA ILE A 202 0.75 2.82 14.35
C ILE A 202 -0.45 1.93 13.97
N PHE A 203 -0.85 1.94 12.70
CA PHE A 203 -1.99 1.16 12.23
C PHE A 203 -1.72 -0.34 12.33
N HIS A 204 -0.50 -0.81 12.04
CA HIS A 204 -0.15 -2.22 12.21
C HIS A 204 -0.14 -2.65 13.68
N LYS A 205 0.37 -1.81 14.59
CA LYS A 205 0.32 -2.08 16.03
C LYS A 205 -1.11 -2.12 16.54
N ALA A 206 -1.95 -1.18 16.10
CA ALA A 206 -3.37 -1.15 16.45
C ALA A 206 -4.10 -2.40 15.95
N SER A 207 -3.96 -2.76 14.67
CA SER A 207 -4.60 -3.96 14.11
C SER A 207 -4.13 -5.24 14.78
N HIS A 208 -2.82 -5.36 15.07
CA HIS A 208 -2.28 -6.50 15.79
C HIS A 208 -2.88 -6.62 17.19
N HIS A 209 -2.97 -5.51 17.93
CA HIS A 209 -3.57 -5.49 19.26
C HIS A 209 -5.06 -5.87 19.23
N ILE A 210 -5.81 -5.36 18.26
CA ILE A 210 -7.23 -5.70 18.06
C ILE A 210 -7.40 -7.20 17.80
N VAL A 211 -6.60 -7.77 16.89
CA VAL A 211 -6.67 -9.21 16.59
C VAL A 211 -6.32 -10.05 17.82
N LYS A 212 -5.30 -9.64 18.58
CA LYS A 212 -4.92 -10.32 19.82
C LYS A 212 -6.06 -10.29 20.86
N LEU A 213 -6.70 -9.13 21.03
CA LEU A 213 -7.86 -8.99 21.92
C LEU A 213 -9.02 -9.90 21.48
N ALA A 214 -9.30 -9.97 20.18
CA ALA A 214 -10.34 -10.85 19.64
C ALA A 214 -10.04 -12.34 19.91
N GLN A 215 -8.77 -12.75 19.82
CA GLN A 215 -8.34 -14.10 20.16
C GLN A 215 -8.47 -14.40 21.66
N GLU A 216 -8.06 -13.46 22.52
CA GLU A 216 -8.18 -13.58 23.99
C GLU A 216 -9.66 -13.74 24.42
N GLU A 217 -10.56 -12.97 23.80
CA GLU A 217 -12.01 -13.04 24.06
C GLU A 217 -12.71 -14.21 23.35
N LYS A 218 -11.99 -14.97 22.52
CA LYS A 218 -12.49 -16.07 21.67
C LYS A 218 -13.66 -15.62 20.77
N VAL A 219 -13.54 -14.42 20.21
CA VAL A 219 -14.53 -13.85 19.28
C VAL A 219 -14.54 -14.63 17.97
N CYS A 220 -15.71 -15.04 17.51
CA CYS A 220 -15.87 -15.74 16.23
C CYS A 220 -16.00 -14.78 15.04
N LYS A 221 -16.52 -13.56 15.27
CA LYS A 221 -16.82 -12.61 14.20
C LYS A 221 -16.62 -11.17 14.66
N ILE A 222 -15.88 -10.41 13.85
CA ILE A 222 -15.64 -8.99 14.01
C ILE A 222 -16.54 -8.23 13.03
N VAL A 223 -17.27 -7.24 13.53
CA VAL A 223 -18.11 -6.33 12.75
C VAL A 223 -17.46 -4.95 12.76
N ILE A 224 -17.31 -4.34 11.58
CA ILE A 224 -16.69 -3.02 11.35
C ILE A 224 -17.62 -2.18 10.50
#